data_AF-A0AA36H6K9-F1
#
_entry.id   AF-A0AA36H6K9-F1
#
_cell.length_a   1.000
_cell.length_b   1.000
_cell.length_c   1.000
_cell.angle_alpha   90.00
_cell.angle_beta   90.00
_cell.angle_gamma   90.00
#
_symmetry.space_group_name_H-M   'P 1'
#
loop_
_entity.id
_entity.type
_entity.pdbx_description
1 polymer ?
#
loop_
_entity_poly.entity_id
_entity_poly.type
_entity_poly.pdbx_seq_one_letter_code
_entity_poly.pdbx_strand_id
1 'polypeptide(L)'
;MELLVGADVRKLVGVWIDAGSRYETLANNGTAHFLEHMAFKVSLPKQLNACLQLYEEFYDSRHTGRKLQWQPRLGQCVLKANFRPGCDKELKVSLFQATVLLLFNDQPSWTAVDIMMVTKLEQKEFVRTMVSLSCAKVRVLHKTPTNKEEEEYKAVEEEVNQDRQYQIDAAIVRVMKTRKKLNHQLLISELFAQLRFPVRAADLKKTNRLAYREISTAM
;
A
#
# COMPACT_ATOMS: atom_id res chain seq x y z
N MET A 1 -3.30 1.85 22.45
CA MET A 1 -3.06 2.81 21.35
C MET A 1 -4.28 3.68 21.25
N GLU A 2 -4.11 4.99 21.13
CA GLU A 2 -5.20 5.99 21.10
C GLU A 2 -4.94 7.01 19.99
N LEU A 3 -5.97 7.71 19.50
CA LEU A 3 -5.78 8.80 18.53
C LEU A 3 -5.24 10.05 19.25
N LEU A 4 -4.23 10.71 18.66
CA LEU A 4 -3.44 11.79 19.29
C LEU A 4 -4.20 13.13 19.44
N VAL A 5 -5.45 13.17 19.01
CA VAL A 5 -6.39 14.27 19.24
C VAL A 5 -7.71 13.56 19.53
N GLY A 6 -8.63 14.17 20.29
CA GLY A 6 -10.03 13.71 20.45
C GLY A 6 -10.81 13.75 19.12
N ALA A 7 -10.21 13.15 18.09
CA ALA A 7 -10.68 12.96 16.75
C ALA A 7 -11.78 11.92 16.86
N ASP A 8 -12.99 12.43 16.98
CA ASP A 8 -14.10 11.75 16.35
C ASP A 8 -13.74 11.59 14.86
N VAL A 9 -13.21 10.43 14.49
CA VAL A 9 -13.18 9.95 13.09
C VAL A 9 -14.63 9.61 12.70
N ARG A 10 -15.57 10.51 12.99
CA ARG A 10 -17.02 10.27 12.96
C ARG A 10 -17.58 10.15 11.56
N LYS A 11 -16.75 10.20 10.51
CA LYS A 11 -17.19 10.00 9.13
C LYS A 11 -15.98 9.92 8.20
N LEU A 12 -15.47 8.70 8.02
CA LEU A 12 -14.59 8.35 6.91
C LEU A 12 -15.47 8.23 5.65
N VAL A 13 -15.62 9.33 4.90
CA VAL A 13 -16.65 9.50 3.85
C VAL A 13 -16.21 9.07 2.45
N GLY A 14 -15.06 8.41 2.32
CA GLY A 14 -14.68 7.84 1.04
C GLY A 14 -13.54 6.90 1.20
N VAL A 15 -13.61 5.77 0.49
CA VAL A 15 -12.48 4.88 0.29
C VAL A 15 -12.32 4.75 -1.21
N TRP A 16 -11.25 5.35 -1.73
CA TRP A 16 -10.81 5.14 -3.09
C TRP A 16 -9.85 3.95 -3.08
N ILE A 17 -10.38 2.75 -3.31
CA ILE A 17 -9.54 1.56 -3.44
C ILE A 17 -9.08 1.50 -4.89
N ASP A 18 -7.79 1.76 -5.08
CA ASP A 18 -7.19 1.69 -6.39
C ASP A 18 -6.76 0.23 -6.63
N ALA A 19 -7.73 -0.64 -6.88
CA ALA A 19 -7.50 -2.08 -7.02
C ALA A 19 -6.92 -2.42 -8.40
N GLY A 20 -5.67 -2.88 -8.42
CA GLY A 20 -5.09 -3.47 -9.62
C GLY A 20 -5.58 -4.90 -9.81
N SER A 21 -6.30 -5.17 -10.90
CA SER A 21 -6.54 -6.53 -11.38
C SER A 21 -5.37 -6.96 -12.29
N ARG A 22 -4.79 -8.16 -12.09
CA ARG A 22 -3.84 -8.76 -13.04
C ARG A 22 -4.50 -9.88 -13.83
N TYR A 23 -4.22 -9.92 -15.13
CA TYR A 23 -4.68 -10.94 -16.05
C TYR A 23 -3.56 -11.95 -16.33
N GLU A 24 -3.88 -13.24 -16.18
CA GLU A 24 -2.98 -14.33 -16.54
C GLU A 24 -3.54 -15.16 -17.71
N THR A 25 -2.63 -15.69 -18.52
CA THR A 25 -2.80 -16.62 -19.64
C THR A 25 -1.97 -17.86 -19.37
N LEU A 26 -2.25 -18.97 -20.07
CA LEU A 26 -1.43 -20.19 -20.03
C LEU A 26 0.06 -19.93 -20.31
N ALA A 27 0.41 -18.85 -21.01
CA ALA A 27 1.79 -18.47 -21.31
C ALA A 27 2.50 -17.70 -20.17
N ASN A 28 1.78 -17.17 -19.17
CA ASN A 28 2.36 -16.43 -18.03
C ASN A 28 1.96 -17.02 -16.64
N ASN A 29 1.32 -18.19 -16.65
CA ASN A 29 0.78 -18.98 -15.53
C ASN A 29 1.83 -19.40 -14.46
N GLY A 30 3.13 -19.19 -14.71
CA GLY A 30 4.20 -19.46 -13.74
C GLY A 30 4.43 -18.34 -12.73
N THR A 31 3.78 -17.17 -12.88
CA THR A 31 3.91 -16.03 -11.95
C THR A 31 2.97 -16.17 -10.74
N ALA A 32 1.86 -16.92 -10.89
CA ALA A 32 0.90 -17.19 -9.83
C ALA A 32 1.45 -18.01 -8.66
N HIS A 33 2.31 -19.01 -8.90
CA HIS A 33 2.91 -19.79 -7.81
C HIS A 33 3.79 -18.93 -6.89
N PHE A 34 4.36 -17.83 -7.40
CA PHE A 34 5.10 -16.86 -6.59
C PHE A 34 4.18 -15.94 -5.77
N LEU A 35 2.95 -15.71 -6.24
CA LEU A 35 1.97 -14.79 -5.63
C LEU A 35 0.93 -15.50 -4.73
N GLU A 36 0.73 -16.81 -4.87
CA GLU A 36 -0.07 -17.62 -3.93
C GLU A 36 0.54 -17.61 -2.52
N HIS A 37 1.87 -17.62 -2.42
CA HIS A 37 2.59 -17.42 -1.16
C HIS A 37 2.52 -15.97 -0.63
N MET A 38 1.94 -15.05 -1.40
CA MET A 38 1.66 -13.66 -1.01
C MET A 38 0.16 -13.39 -0.80
N ALA A 39 -0.68 -14.42 -0.72
CA ALA A 39 -2.09 -14.26 -0.35
C ALA A 39 -2.23 -13.87 1.13
N PHE A 40 -2.15 -12.56 1.41
CA PHE A 40 -2.29 -12.03 2.77
C PHE A 40 -3.74 -12.12 3.23
N LYS A 41 -3.96 -12.87 4.32
CA LYS A 41 -5.26 -12.94 4.99
C LYS A 41 -5.44 -11.73 5.90
N VAL A 42 -5.90 -10.62 5.34
CA VAL A 42 -6.35 -9.45 6.12
C VAL A 42 -7.87 -9.48 6.23
N SER A 43 -8.39 -9.23 7.43
CA SER A 43 -9.81 -8.97 7.65
C SER A 43 -10.08 -7.49 7.46
N LEU A 44 -10.75 -7.14 6.37
CA LEU A 44 -11.08 -5.74 6.08
C LEU A 44 -12.36 -5.30 6.82
N PRO A 45 -12.51 -4.00 7.12
CA PRO A 45 -13.74 -3.46 7.69
C PRO A 45 -14.94 -3.71 6.77
N LYS A 46 -16.14 -3.83 7.37
CA LYS A 46 -17.38 -4.22 6.68
C LYS A 46 -17.64 -3.38 5.43
N GLN A 47 -17.40 -2.07 5.51
CA GLN A 47 -17.60 -1.12 4.42
C GLN A 47 -16.69 -1.43 3.22
N LEU A 48 -15.43 -1.81 3.47
CA LEU A 48 -14.49 -2.17 2.41
C LEU A 48 -14.88 -3.50 1.77
N ASN A 49 -15.20 -4.50 2.58
CA ASN A 49 -15.61 -5.82 2.10
C ASN A 49 -16.87 -5.73 1.23
N ALA A 50 -17.85 -4.90 1.60
CA ALA A 50 -19.05 -4.70 0.80
C ALA A 50 -18.70 -4.15 -0.61
N CYS A 51 -17.78 -3.17 -0.70
CA CYS A 51 -17.33 -2.65 -1.99
C CYS A 51 -16.60 -3.70 -2.83
N LEU A 52 -15.76 -4.54 -2.20
CA LEU A 52 -15.05 -5.62 -2.90
C LEU A 52 -16.02 -6.67 -3.43
N GLN A 53 -17.00 -7.08 -2.65
CA GLN A 53 -18.02 -8.06 -3.05
C GLN A 53 -18.86 -7.57 -4.22
N LEU A 54 -19.34 -6.31 -4.17
CA LEU A 54 -20.07 -5.71 -5.28
C LEU A 54 -19.27 -5.71 -6.58
N TYR A 55 -17.95 -5.46 -6.49
CA TYR A 55 -17.08 -5.50 -7.65
C TYR A 55 -16.81 -6.93 -8.15
N GLU A 56 -16.68 -7.89 -7.23
CA GLU A 56 -16.50 -9.31 -7.55
C GLU A 56 -17.71 -9.85 -8.32
N GLU A 57 -18.93 -9.59 -7.83
CA GLU A 57 -20.17 -9.93 -8.54
C GLU A 57 -20.24 -9.29 -9.93
N PHE A 58 -19.88 -8.00 -10.04
CA PHE A 58 -19.80 -7.32 -11.32
C PHE A 58 -18.77 -7.98 -12.26
N TYR A 59 -17.58 -8.30 -11.76
CA TYR A 59 -16.48 -8.88 -12.54
C TYR A 59 -16.86 -10.27 -13.07
N ASP A 60 -17.40 -11.12 -12.21
CA ASP A 60 -17.82 -12.48 -12.55
C ASP A 60 -18.95 -12.48 -13.58
N SER A 61 -19.86 -11.49 -13.53
CA SER A 61 -20.91 -11.33 -14.55
C SER A 61 -20.39 -10.98 -15.94
N ARG A 62 -19.19 -10.38 -16.03
CA ARG A 62 -18.59 -9.88 -17.29
C ARG A 62 -17.49 -10.77 -17.83
N HIS A 63 -16.87 -11.59 -16.99
CA HIS A 63 -15.68 -12.37 -17.35
C HIS A 63 -15.83 -13.84 -16.97
N THR A 64 -16.18 -14.67 -17.95
CA THR A 64 -16.26 -16.12 -17.78
C THR A 64 -14.88 -16.78 -17.89
N GLY A 65 -14.58 -17.73 -17.00
CA GLY A 65 -13.33 -18.51 -17.03
C GLY A 65 -12.11 -17.78 -16.44
N ARG A 66 -12.32 -16.67 -15.71
CA ARG A 66 -11.30 -15.96 -14.94
C ARG A 66 -11.67 -15.98 -13.46
N LYS A 67 -10.66 -15.83 -12.60
CA LYS A 67 -10.86 -15.72 -11.14
C LYS A 67 -10.19 -14.46 -10.65
N LEU A 68 -10.94 -13.66 -9.88
CA LEU A 68 -10.40 -12.46 -9.25
C LEU A 68 -9.61 -12.86 -8.00
N GLN A 69 -8.43 -12.27 -7.81
CA GLN A 69 -7.64 -12.42 -6.60
C GLN A 69 -7.17 -11.05 -6.12
N TRP A 70 -7.66 -10.65 -4.94
CA TRP A 70 -7.30 -9.38 -4.33
C TRP A 70 -5.88 -9.41 -3.76
N GLN A 71 -5.15 -8.30 -3.95
CA GLN A 71 -3.77 -8.13 -3.46
C GLN A 71 -3.70 -6.94 -2.50
N PRO A 72 -3.91 -7.14 -1.18
CA PRO A 72 -4.00 -6.06 -0.20
C PRO A 72 -2.78 -5.13 -0.14
N ARG A 73 -1.58 -5.68 -0.37
CA ARG A 73 -0.31 -4.93 -0.37
C ARG A 73 -0.27 -3.80 -1.39
N LEU A 74 -0.99 -3.95 -2.50
CA LEU A 74 -1.06 -2.95 -3.56
C LEU A 74 -2.19 -1.95 -3.34
N GLY A 75 -3.05 -2.20 -2.35
CA GLY A 75 -4.17 -1.33 -2.01
C GLY A 75 -3.69 0.00 -1.44
N GLN A 76 -4.18 1.07 -2.04
CA GLN A 76 -4.06 2.43 -1.54
C GLN A 76 -5.47 2.95 -1.24
N CYS A 77 -5.59 3.80 -0.24
CA CYS A 77 -6.84 4.41 0.18
C CYS A 77 -6.61 5.89 0.46
N VAL A 78 -7.58 6.72 0.08
CA VAL A 78 -7.67 8.11 0.54
C VAL A 78 -8.74 8.15 1.63
N LEU A 79 -8.34 8.49 2.85
CA LEU A 79 -9.23 8.60 3.98
C LEU A 79 -9.45 10.07 4.34
N LYS A 80 -10.71 10.46 4.52
CA LYS A 80 -11.05 11.76 5.09
C LYS A 80 -11.13 11.62 6.61
N ALA A 81 -10.26 12.33 7.32
CA ALA A 81 -10.18 12.33 8.77
C ALA A 81 -10.56 13.70 9.34
N ASN A 82 -11.41 13.70 10.36
CA ASN A 82 -11.76 14.91 11.11
C ASN A 82 -11.01 14.87 12.45
N PHE A 83 -10.00 15.72 12.60
CA PHE A 83 -9.23 15.80 13.85
C PHE A 83 -9.75 16.91 14.77
N ARG A 84 -10.35 17.94 14.19
CA ARG A 84 -10.94 19.09 14.88
C ARG A 84 -12.17 19.55 14.10
N PRO A 85 -13.21 20.04 14.79
CA PRO A 85 -14.39 20.61 14.11
C PRO A 85 -13.99 21.63 13.04
N GLY A 86 -14.49 21.45 11.82
CA GLY A 86 -14.19 22.32 10.67
C GLY A 86 -12.83 22.13 10.00
N CYS A 87 -11.97 21.21 10.48
CA CYS A 87 -10.67 20.93 9.87
C CYS A 87 -10.60 19.49 9.37
N ASP A 88 -11.15 19.28 8.18
CA ASP A 88 -11.06 18.02 7.47
C ASP A 88 -9.66 17.87 6.84
N LYS A 89 -9.07 16.68 6.98
CA LYS A 89 -7.80 16.32 6.36
C LYS A 89 -7.95 15.06 5.52
N GLU A 90 -7.24 15.00 4.41
CA GLU A 90 -7.15 13.80 3.59
C GLU A 90 -5.83 13.08 3.86
N LEU A 91 -5.93 11.80 4.20
CA LEU A 91 -4.82 10.91 4.47
C LEU A 91 -4.72 9.92 3.31
N LYS A 92 -3.62 9.99 2.55
CA LYS A 92 -3.26 8.96 1.57
C LYS A 92 -2.51 7.87 2.31
N VAL A 93 -3.10 6.68 2.39
CA VAL A 93 -2.61 5.57 3.22
C VAL A 93 -2.68 4.24 2.46
N SER A 94 -1.93 3.24 2.91
CA SER A 94 -2.10 1.87 2.43
C SER A 94 -3.39 1.24 2.93
N LEU A 95 -3.83 0.16 2.30
CA LEU A 95 -5.01 -0.59 2.74
C LEU A 95 -4.86 -1.13 4.18
N PHE A 96 -3.65 -1.53 4.58
CA PHE A 96 -3.39 -1.99 5.96
C PHE A 96 -3.51 -0.86 6.98
N GLN A 97 -2.95 0.31 6.66
CA GLN A 97 -3.11 1.50 7.48
C GLN A 97 -4.59 1.90 7.58
N ALA A 98 -5.33 1.87 6.47
CA ALA A 98 -6.75 2.17 6.46
C ALA A 98 -7.57 1.19 7.30
N THR A 99 -7.25 -0.10 7.22
CA THR A 99 -7.90 -1.14 8.02
C THR A 99 -7.75 -0.87 9.51
N VAL A 100 -6.53 -0.52 9.95
CA VAL A 100 -6.26 -0.17 11.36
C VAL A 100 -6.98 1.12 11.76
N LEU A 101 -6.87 2.19 10.97
CA LEU A 101 -7.47 3.48 11.29
C LEU A 101 -9.00 3.42 11.38
N LEU A 102 -9.63 2.58 10.55
CA LEU A 102 -11.09 2.39 10.56
C LEU A 102 -11.61 1.72 11.83
N LEU A 103 -10.81 0.92 12.54
CA LEU A 103 -11.21 0.31 13.82
C LEU A 103 -11.46 1.35 14.91
N PHE A 104 -10.78 2.50 14.83
CA PHE A 104 -10.93 3.57 15.81
C PHE A 104 -12.27 4.33 15.69
N ASN A 105 -13.06 4.04 14.65
CA ASN A 105 -14.43 4.55 14.54
C ASN A 105 -15.38 3.87 15.54
N ASP A 106 -15.11 2.61 15.89
CA ASP A 106 -15.96 1.84 16.80
C ASP A 106 -15.57 2.08 18.27
N GLN A 107 -14.27 2.21 18.56
CA GLN A 107 -13.73 2.45 19.90
C GLN A 107 -12.49 3.36 19.87
N PRO A 108 -12.33 4.30 20.83
CA PRO A 108 -11.26 5.30 20.81
C PRO A 108 -9.87 4.74 21.14
N SER A 109 -9.81 3.57 21.78
CA SER A 109 -8.57 2.95 22.22
C SER A 109 -8.59 1.45 21.94
N TRP A 110 -7.42 0.91 21.57
CA TRP A 110 -7.25 -0.50 21.25
C TRP A 110 -5.91 -1.02 21.79
N THR A 111 -5.85 -2.30 22.16
CA THR A 111 -4.58 -2.98 22.44
C THR A 111 -3.98 -3.53 21.15
N ALA A 112 -2.65 -3.69 21.12
CA ALA A 112 -1.98 -4.24 19.94
C ALA A 112 -2.46 -5.67 19.63
N VAL A 113 -2.73 -6.47 20.67
CA VAL A 113 -3.21 -7.85 20.55
C VAL A 113 -4.59 -7.89 19.90
N ASP A 114 -5.51 -7.03 20.35
CA ASP A 114 -6.87 -6.98 19.80
C ASP A 114 -6.87 -6.53 18.34
N ILE A 115 -6.06 -5.52 17.98
CA ILE A 115 -5.94 -5.08 16.58
C ILE A 115 -5.42 -6.23 15.71
N MET A 116 -4.39 -6.95 16.15
CA MET A 116 -3.87 -8.10 15.41
C MET A 116 -4.92 -9.20 15.25
N MET A 117 -5.69 -9.50 16.29
CA MET A 117 -6.74 -10.51 16.25
C MET A 117 -7.87 -10.14 15.29
N VAL A 118 -8.31 -8.87 15.31
CA VAL A 118 -9.41 -8.38 14.46
C VAL A 118 -8.96 -8.26 13.00
N THR A 119 -7.80 -7.63 12.76
CA THR A 119 -7.30 -7.38 11.39
C THR A 119 -6.65 -8.61 10.76
N LYS A 120 -6.24 -9.59 11.56
CA LYS A 120 -5.48 -10.79 11.15
C LYS A 120 -4.18 -10.48 10.39
N LEU A 121 -3.62 -9.29 10.61
CA LEU A 121 -2.33 -8.92 10.03
C LEU A 121 -1.22 -9.79 10.62
N GLU A 122 -0.32 -10.24 9.74
CA GLU A 122 0.91 -10.91 10.17
C GLU A 122 1.76 -9.97 11.01
N GLN A 123 2.47 -10.51 12.01
CA GLN A 123 3.27 -9.73 12.96
C GLN A 123 4.19 -8.71 12.28
N LYS A 124 4.89 -9.14 11.21
CA LYS A 124 5.82 -8.27 10.47
C LYS A 124 5.08 -7.08 9.83
N GLU A 125 3.96 -7.34 9.17
CA GLU A 125 3.16 -6.30 8.52
C GLU A 125 2.47 -5.38 9.54
N PHE A 126 2.04 -5.95 10.67
CA PHE A 126 1.45 -5.22 11.77
C PHE A 126 2.45 -4.23 12.37
N VAL A 127 3.67 -4.67 12.70
CA VAL A 127 4.73 -3.78 13.25
C VAL A 127 5.03 -2.64 12.27
N ARG A 128 5.21 -2.96 10.99
CA ARG A 128 5.43 -1.97 9.93
C ARG A 128 4.29 -0.94 9.86
N THR A 129 3.05 -1.41 9.87
CA THR A 129 1.86 -0.55 9.81
C THR A 129 1.77 0.35 11.04
N MET A 130 1.99 -0.20 12.24
CA MET A 130 1.88 0.54 13.48
C MET A 130 2.97 1.60 13.63
N VAL A 131 4.23 1.23 13.38
CA VAL A 131 5.36 2.18 13.42
C VAL A 131 5.15 3.32 12.43
N SER A 132 4.65 3.02 11.23
CA SER A 132 4.33 4.06 10.25
C SER A 132 3.21 5.01 10.69
N LEU A 133 2.27 4.57 11.52
CA LEU A 133 1.15 5.40 11.99
C LEU A 133 1.48 6.17 13.29
N SER A 134 2.34 5.62 14.14
CA SER A 134 2.67 6.19 15.46
C SER A 134 4.00 6.95 15.51
N CYS A 135 4.98 6.58 14.69
CA CYS A 135 6.35 7.12 14.78
C CYS A 135 6.74 8.01 13.60
N ALA A 136 5.86 8.20 12.61
CA ALA A 136 6.13 9.06 11.46
C ALA A 136 6.25 10.54 11.85
N LYS A 137 6.87 11.34 10.96
CA LYS A 137 6.96 12.82 11.10
C LYS A 137 5.62 13.48 11.38
N VAL A 138 4.54 12.91 10.84
CA VAL A 138 3.16 13.29 11.14
C VAL A 138 2.49 12.08 11.79
N ARG A 139 2.29 12.14 13.11
CA ARG A 139 1.72 11.04 13.89
C ARG A 139 0.20 11.10 13.85
N VAL A 140 -0.44 9.99 13.49
CA VAL A 140 -1.91 9.86 13.53
C VAL A 140 -2.32 9.14 14.81
N LEU A 141 -1.54 8.15 15.26
CA LEU A 141 -1.78 7.37 16.46
C LEU A 141 -0.76 7.66 17.56
N HIS A 142 -1.21 7.59 18.80
CA HIS A 142 -0.42 7.58 20.02
C HIS A 142 -0.25 6.15 20.54
N LYS A 143 1.01 5.73 20.74
CA LYS A 143 1.37 4.43 21.31
C LYS A 143 1.76 4.62 22.78
N THR A 144 1.23 3.76 23.65
CA THR A 144 1.59 3.70 25.06
C THR A 144 2.02 2.26 25.37
N PRO A 145 3.21 2.01 25.95
CA PRO A 145 4.28 2.96 26.29
C PRO A 145 5.11 3.43 25.06
N THR A 146 5.68 4.62 25.17
CA THR A 146 6.44 5.37 24.14
C THR A 146 7.89 4.87 23.93
N ASN A 147 8.14 3.55 24.05
CA ASN A 147 9.50 3.01 24.03
C ASN A 147 10.19 3.16 22.66
N LYS A 148 11.51 3.44 22.68
CA LYS A 148 12.49 3.45 21.56
C LYS A 148 11.92 3.64 20.14
N GLU A 149 11.14 4.70 19.95
CA GLU A 149 10.40 4.94 18.71
C GLU A 149 11.30 5.17 17.49
N GLU A 150 12.50 5.73 17.68
CA GLU A 150 13.37 6.15 16.58
C GLU A 150 14.12 5.01 15.89
N GLU A 151 14.54 3.98 16.64
CA GLU A 151 15.26 2.82 16.08
C GLU A 151 14.29 1.94 15.26
N GLU A 152 13.12 1.64 15.83
CA GLU A 152 12.05 0.89 15.13
C GLU A 152 11.58 1.64 13.88
N TYR A 153 11.42 2.96 13.96
CA TYR A 153 11.02 3.79 12.83
C TYR A 153 12.05 3.81 11.70
N LYS A 154 13.34 3.99 12.02
CA LYS A 154 14.41 3.99 11.01
C LYS A 154 14.48 2.65 10.28
N ALA A 155 14.41 1.54 11.01
CA ALA A 155 14.44 0.20 10.42
C ALA A 155 13.26 -0.04 9.47
N VAL A 156 12.05 0.34 9.89
CA VAL A 156 10.85 0.21 9.05
C VAL A 156 10.89 1.15 7.84
N GLU A 157 11.35 2.40 8.01
CA GLU A 157 11.49 3.35 6.90
C GLU A 157 12.51 2.85 5.86
N GLU A 158 13.60 2.24 6.30
CA GLU A 158 14.62 1.67 5.41
C GLU A 158 14.07 0.49 4.60
N GLU A 159 13.34 -0.44 5.23
CA GLU A 159 12.68 -1.55 4.54
C GLU A 159 11.61 -1.06 3.54
N VAL A 160 10.80 -0.06 3.92
CA VAL A 160 9.81 0.56 3.02
C VAL A 160 10.49 1.20 1.80
N ASN A 161 11.63 1.87 2.01
CA ASN A 161 12.39 2.47 0.92
C ASN A 161 13.02 1.42 0.01
N GLN A 162 13.45 0.27 0.56
CA GLN A 162 13.92 -0.86 -0.23
C GLN A 162 12.81 -1.46 -1.10
N ASP A 163 11.61 -1.67 -0.56
CA ASP A 163 10.46 -2.14 -1.35
C ASP A 163 10.10 -1.18 -2.49
N ARG A 164 10.13 0.14 -2.22
CA ARG A 164 9.90 1.16 -3.24
C ARG A 164 10.95 1.11 -4.34
N GLN A 165 12.21 0.85 -3.98
CA GLN A 165 13.30 0.69 -4.93
C GLN A 165 13.01 -0.47 -5.90
N TYR A 166 12.61 -1.64 -5.40
CA TYR A 166 12.26 -2.78 -6.26
C TYR A 166 11.06 -2.48 -7.17
N GLN A 167 10.07 -1.72 -6.69
CA GLN A 167 8.94 -1.30 -7.53
C GLN A 167 9.35 -0.33 -8.65
N ILE A 168 10.28 0.59 -8.37
CA ILE A 168 10.86 1.49 -9.36
C ILE A 168 11.61 0.69 -10.42
N ASP A 169 12.48 -0.23 -9.99
CA ASP A 169 13.29 -1.05 -10.90
C ASP A 169 12.39 -1.90 -11.82
N ALA A 170 11.37 -2.56 -11.24
CA ALA A 170 10.40 -3.33 -12.01
C ALA A 170 9.60 -2.47 -13.01
N ALA A 171 9.20 -1.25 -12.61
CA ALA A 171 8.51 -0.31 -13.51
C ALA A 171 9.40 0.13 -14.67
N ILE A 172 10.68 0.42 -14.41
CA ILE A 172 11.67 0.76 -15.45
C ILE A 172 11.84 -0.38 -16.43
N VAL A 173 12.04 -1.62 -15.95
CA VAL A 173 12.18 -2.79 -16.83
C VAL A 173 10.94 -2.98 -17.69
N ARG A 174 9.73 -2.81 -17.14
CA ARG A 174 8.48 -2.88 -17.92
C ARG A 174 8.44 -1.82 -19.02
N VAL A 175 8.70 -0.54 -18.69
CA VAL A 175 8.69 0.56 -19.67
C VAL A 175 9.74 0.33 -20.76
N MET A 176 10.96 -0.03 -20.38
CA MET A 176 12.08 -0.23 -21.32
C MET A 176 11.89 -1.46 -22.22
N LYS A 177 11.28 -2.54 -21.73
CA LYS A 177 10.93 -3.70 -22.56
C LYS A 177 9.90 -3.35 -23.63
N THR A 178 8.92 -2.48 -23.31
CA THR A 178 7.92 -2.02 -24.27
C THR A 178 8.47 -0.95 -25.22
N ARG A 179 9.25 -0.01 -24.71
CA ARG A 179 9.82 1.12 -25.44
C ARG A 179 11.34 0.97 -25.51
N LYS A 180 11.82 0.16 -26.46
CA LYS A 180 13.25 -0.18 -26.65
C LYS A 180 14.22 1.02 -26.59
N LYS A 181 13.76 2.23 -26.92
CA LYS A 181 14.44 3.50 -26.70
C LYS A 181 13.43 4.54 -26.21
N LEU A 182 13.77 5.29 -25.16
CA LEU A 182 12.93 6.36 -24.60
C LEU A 182 13.82 7.48 -24.02
N ASN A 183 13.39 8.74 -24.18
CA ASN A 183 14.06 9.89 -23.55
C ASN A 183 13.84 9.86 -22.03
N HIS A 184 14.87 10.20 -21.26
CA HIS A 184 14.83 10.27 -19.79
C HIS A 184 13.63 11.06 -19.23
N GLN A 185 13.28 12.20 -19.82
CA GLN A 185 12.14 13.00 -19.32
C GLN A 185 10.80 12.29 -19.54
N LEU A 186 10.66 11.57 -20.66
CA LEU A 186 9.48 10.75 -20.95
C LEU A 186 9.42 9.51 -20.05
N LEU A 187 10.57 8.86 -19.81
CA LEU A 187 10.68 7.74 -18.87
C LEU A 187 10.21 8.16 -17.47
N ILE A 188 10.67 9.31 -16.98
CA ILE A 188 10.24 9.83 -15.68
C ILE A 188 8.74 10.08 -15.65
N SER A 189 8.18 10.68 -16.70
CA SER A 189 6.73 10.90 -16.80
C SER A 189 5.94 9.59 -16.73
N GLU A 190 6.41 8.54 -17.43
CA GLU A 190 5.74 7.24 -17.47
C GLU A 190 5.90 6.48 -16.14
N LEU A 191 7.04 6.63 -15.45
CA LEU A 191 7.24 6.09 -14.11
C LEU A 191 6.33 6.77 -13.09
N PHE A 192 6.19 8.09 -13.11
CA PHE A 192 5.25 8.79 -12.23
C PHE A 192 3.79 8.42 -12.50
N ALA A 193 3.44 8.07 -13.74
CA ALA A 193 2.12 7.56 -14.06
C ALA A 193 1.88 6.13 -13.51
N GLN A 194 2.91 5.29 -13.44
CA GLN A 194 2.80 3.91 -12.95
C GLN A 194 2.95 3.79 -11.43
N LEU A 195 3.79 4.62 -10.81
CA LEU A 195 4.15 4.53 -9.39
C LEU A 195 3.22 5.39 -8.55
N ARG A 196 2.57 4.78 -7.56
CA ARG A 196 1.59 5.44 -6.68
C ARG A 196 2.20 5.99 -5.38
N PHE A 197 3.49 6.30 -5.40
CA PHE A 197 4.20 6.92 -4.28
C PHE A 197 5.15 8.01 -4.78
N PRO A 198 5.50 8.99 -3.92
CA PRO A 198 6.44 10.03 -4.29
C PRO A 198 7.82 9.41 -4.54
N VAL A 199 8.33 9.54 -5.77
CA VAL A 199 9.68 9.10 -6.13
C VAL A 199 10.62 10.28 -6.01
N ARG A 200 11.69 10.16 -5.21
CA ARG A 200 12.69 11.23 -5.11
C ARG A 200 13.64 11.14 -6.29
N ALA A 201 14.14 12.30 -6.74
CA ALA A 201 15.09 12.36 -7.85
C ALA A 201 16.38 11.54 -7.60
N ALA A 202 16.78 11.36 -6.33
CA ALA A 202 17.93 10.55 -5.94
C ALA A 202 17.72 9.05 -6.23
N ASP A 203 16.50 8.54 -5.99
CA ASP A 203 16.16 7.13 -6.16
C ASP A 203 16.24 6.74 -7.67
N LEU A 204 15.78 7.63 -8.55
CA LEU A 204 15.80 7.44 -10.02
C LEU A 204 17.23 7.46 -10.62
N LYS A 205 18.13 8.29 -10.09
CA LYS A 205 19.52 8.38 -10.59
C LYS A 205 20.32 7.10 -10.37
N LYS A 206 20.04 6.37 -9.29
CA LYS A 206 20.71 5.11 -8.96
C LYS A 206 20.23 3.98 -9.86
N THR A 207 18.92 3.88 -10.09
CA THR A 207 18.33 2.84 -10.95
C THR A 207 18.67 2.99 -12.42
N ASN A 208 18.61 4.21 -12.97
CA ASN A 208 18.89 4.43 -14.40
C ASN A 208 20.26 3.85 -14.78
N ARG A 209 21.27 4.01 -13.93
CA ARG A 209 22.61 3.44 -14.15
C ARG A 209 22.64 1.91 -14.23
N LEU A 210 21.83 1.22 -13.43
CA LEU A 210 21.73 -0.24 -13.45
C LEU A 210 20.93 -0.73 -14.65
N ALA A 211 19.80 -0.10 -14.94
CA ALA A 211 18.93 -0.45 -16.07
C ALA A 211 19.64 -0.30 -17.42
N TYR A 212 20.38 0.80 -17.64
CA TYR A 212 21.18 0.96 -18.87
C TYR A 212 22.29 -0.09 -18.98
N ARG A 213 22.87 -0.53 -17.85
CA ARG A 213 23.94 -1.53 -17.84
C ARG A 213 23.43 -2.94 -18.13
N GLU A 214 22.30 -3.33 -17.54
CA GLU A 214 21.67 -4.64 -17.78
C GLU A 214 21.12 -4.75 -19.22
N ILE A 215 20.48 -3.70 -19.74
CA ILE A 215 19.97 -3.69 -21.13
C ILE A 215 21.12 -3.74 -22.14
N SER A 216 22.25 -3.06 -21.87
CA SER A 216 23.43 -3.13 -22.74
C SER A 216 24.16 -4.48 -22.70
N THR A 217 23.95 -5.30 -21.67
CA THR A 217 24.56 -6.62 -21.56
C THR A 217 23.65 -7.71 -22.16
N ALA A 218 22.36 -7.41 -22.31
CA ALA A 218 21.34 -8.32 -22.85
C ALA A 218 21.05 -8.14 -24.35
N MET A 219 21.68 -7.15 -25.00
CA MET A 219 21.70 -6.96 -26.46
C MET A 219 23.04 -7.42 -27.03
#